data_AF-A0A1K2DCM3-F1
#
_entry.id   AF-A0A1K2DCM3-F1
#
_cell.length_a   1.000
_cell.length_b   1.000
_cell.length_c   1.000
_cell.angle_alpha   90.00
_cell.angle_beta   90.00
_cell.angle_gamma   90.00
#
_symmetry.space_group_name_H-M   'P 1'
#
loop_
_entity.id
_entity.type
_entity.pdbx_description
1 polymer ?
#
loop_
_entity_poly.entity_id
_entity_poly.type
_entity_poly.pdbx_seq_one_letter_code
_entity_poly.pdbx_strand_id
1 'polypeptide(L)'
;MGLNQEMWGLLTLYQALRSVMVTAVETMPGCDPDRAGFTVALEAARDTVVSLVGTTAVSGPSSRPDLVGHIGARVLHALLPGRRMRLSARIVKCGTSRYNIWNRDGRPRDSTLITAIEITVHPPALPSTQDPSRALSGRWGQVCQILAANSNQAMHTRDIARHLGLPTSGRPLSSLTAQLCYWARNGRLIRTAPNTYKITLPDTLTPPPNP
;
A
#
# COMPACT_ATOMS: atom_id res chain seq x y z
N MET A 1 5.43 -14.67 30.62
CA MET A 1 6.43 -15.41 29.83
C MET A 1 5.81 -16.51 28.97
N GLY A 2 4.94 -17.38 29.49
CA GLY A 2 4.33 -18.48 28.70
C GLY A 2 3.52 -18.04 27.47
N LEU A 3 2.60 -17.08 27.60
CA LEU A 3 1.72 -16.65 26.49
C LEU A 3 2.48 -16.12 25.27
N ASN A 4 3.53 -15.31 25.50
CA ASN A 4 4.37 -14.82 24.40
C ASN A 4 5.11 -15.98 23.72
N GLN A 5 5.64 -16.93 24.48
CA GLN A 5 6.32 -18.10 23.93
C GLN A 5 5.38 -18.97 23.10
N GLU A 6 4.15 -19.21 23.57
CA GLU A 6 3.12 -19.95 22.83
C GLU A 6 2.76 -19.24 21.52
N MET A 7 2.53 -17.92 21.56
CA MET A 7 2.22 -17.13 20.36
C MET A 7 3.36 -17.19 19.34
N TRP A 8 4.61 -17.01 19.78
CA TRP A 8 5.78 -17.12 18.90
C TRP A 8 5.96 -18.54 18.35
N GLY A 9 5.68 -19.57 19.15
CA GLY A 9 5.72 -20.97 18.72
C GLY A 9 4.71 -21.25 17.60
N LEU A 10 3.46 -20.82 17.78
CA LEU A 10 2.40 -20.96 16.78
C LEU A 10 2.73 -20.19 15.50
N LEU A 11 3.23 -18.96 15.62
CA LEU A 11 3.62 -18.16 14.47
C LEU A 11 4.77 -18.83 13.70
N THR A 12 5.78 -19.34 14.41
CA THR A 12 6.92 -20.01 13.80
C THR A 12 6.49 -21.27 13.06
N LEU A 13 5.63 -22.10 13.67
CA LEU A 13 5.06 -23.29 13.03
C LEU A 13 4.27 -22.93 11.78
N TYR A 14 3.41 -21.91 11.87
CA TYR A 14 2.63 -21.43 10.73
C TYR A 14 3.52 -20.99 9.57
N GLN A 15 4.57 -20.20 9.85
CA GLN A 15 5.50 -19.72 8.83
C GLN A 15 6.34 -20.84 8.22
N ALA A 16 6.79 -21.80 9.04
CA ALA A 16 7.53 -22.97 8.57
C ALA A 16 6.69 -23.82 7.61
N LEU A 17 5.44 -24.13 7.99
CA LEU A 17 4.53 -24.87 7.12
C LEU A 17 4.23 -24.10 5.83
N ARG A 18 4.02 -22.78 5.92
CA ARG A 18 3.77 -21.96 4.73
C ARG A 18 4.95 -21.97 3.76
N SER A 19 6.18 -21.91 4.29
CA SER A 19 7.41 -22.01 3.50
C SER A 19 7.51 -23.36 2.79
N VAL A 20 7.31 -24.48 3.51
CA VAL A 20 7.32 -25.83 2.91
C VAL A 20 6.26 -25.97 1.81
N MET A 21 5.06 -25.45 2.03
CA MET A 21 3.99 -25.47 1.02
C MET A 21 4.38 -24.70 -0.25
N VAL A 22 5.02 -23.54 -0.11
CA VAL A 22 5.47 -22.74 -1.27
C VAL A 22 6.57 -23.47 -2.01
N THR A 23 7.61 -23.91 -1.31
CA THR A 23 8.72 -24.68 -1.89
C THR A 23 8.21 -25.92 -2.63
N ALA A 24 7.25 -26.65 -2.06
CA ALA A 24 6.66 -27.82 -2.70
C ALA A 24 5.95 -27.45 -4.00
N VAL A 25 5.09 -26.43 -3.99
CA VAL A 25 4.37 -25.99 -5.20
C VAL A 25 5.33 -25.49 -6.27
N GLU A 26 6.39 -24.77 -5.92
CA GLU A 26 7.40 -24.26 -6.86
C GLU A 26 8.14 -25.36 -7.62
N THR A 27 8.16 -26.61 -7.11
CA THR A 27 8.69 -27.76 -7.86
C THR A 27 7.80 -28.22 -9.01
N MET A 28 6.53 -27.81 -9.04
CA MET A 28 5.55 -28.21 -10.04
C MET A 28 5.16 -27.02 -10.94
N PRO A 29 5.64 -26.96 -12.19
CA PRO A 29 5.36 -25.84 -13.07
C PRO A 29 3.86 -25.72 -13.36
N GLY A 30 3.33 -24.50 -13.25
CA GLY A 30 1.91 -24.21 -13.49
C GLY A 30 0.97 -24.61 -12.34
N CYS A 31 1.51 -25.06 -11.19
CA CYS A 31 0.70 -25.33 -10.01
C CYS A 31 0.33 -24.02 -9.30
N ASP A 32 -0.97 -23.80 -9.10
CA ASP A 32 -1.48 -22.66 -8.31
C ASP A 32 -1.17 -22.87 -6.82
N PRO A 33 -0.40 -21.97 -6.16
CA PRO A 33 -0.04 -22.10 -4.75
C PRO A 33 -1.23 -22.08 -3.79
N ASP A 34 -2.39 -21.57 -4.22
CA ASP A 34 -3.62 -21.59 -3.40
C ASP A 34 -4.24 -22.98 -3.29
N ARG A 35 -3.77 -23.95 -4.08
CA ARG A 35 -4.19 -25.35 -4.01
C ARG A 35 -3.51 -26.13 -2.88
N ALA A 36 -2.37 -25.66 -2.38
CA ALA A 36 -1.70 -26.27 -1.24
C ALA A 36 -2.55 -26.07 0.03
N GLY A 37 -3.07 -27.17 0.58
CA GLY A 37 -3.92 -27.14 1.77
C GLY A 37 -3.10 -27.05 3.07
N PHE A 38 -3.34 -26.02 3.88
CA PHE A 38 -2.68 -25.86 5.19
C PHE A 38 -2.99 -27.02 6.14
N THR A 39 -4.24 -27.51 6.15
CA THR A 39 -4.65 -28.66 6.97
C THR A 39 -3.86 -29.91 6.59
N VAL A 40 -3.64 -30.18 5.30
CA VAL A 40 -2.83 -31.31 4.83
C VAL A 40 -1.39 -31.17 5.32
N ALA A 41 -0.81 -29.97 5.21
CA ALA A 41 0.55 -29.71 5.68
C ALA A 41 0.67 -29.90 7.21
N LEU A 42 -0.32 -29.44 7.98
CA LEU A 42 -0.33 -29.56 9.43
C LEU A 42 -0.47 -31.02 9.88
N GLU A 43 -1.38 -31.80 9.27
CA GLU A 43 -1.53 -33.22 9.61
C GLU A 43 -0.29 -34.01 9.20
N ALA A 44 0.27 -33.76 8.01
CA ALA A 44 1.53 -34.38 7.61
C ALA A 44 2.68 -34.03 8.57
N ALA A 45 2.77 -32.79 9.07
CA ALA A 45 3.76 -32.41 10.07
C ALA A 45 3.55 -33.14 11.40
N ARG A 46 2.31 -33.29 11.85
CA ARG A 46 2.00 -34.11 13.04
C ARG A 46 2.42 -35.56 12.83
N ASP A 47 2.12 -36.14 11.67
CA ASP A 47 2.49 -37.51 11.32
C ASP A 47 4.02 -37.70 11.35
N THR A 48 4.80 -36.72 10.90
CA THR A 48 6.28 -36.78 11.00
C THR A 48 6.78 -36.84 12.44
N VAL A 49 6.16 -36.09 13.35
CA VAL A 49 6.52 -36.10 14.78
C VAL A 49 6.11 -37.41 15.44
N VAL A 50 4.91 -37.92 15.14
CA VAL A 50 4.39 -39.16 15.72
C VAL A 50 5.14 -40.39 15.21
N SER A 51 5.41 -40.45 13.91
CA SER A 51 5.99 -41.61 13.25
C SER A 51 7.53 -41.58 13.20
N LEU A 52 8.15 -40.49 13.68
CA LEU A 52 9.59 -40.18 13.51
C LEU A 52 10.06 -40.26 12.04
N VAL A 53 9.15 -40.01 11.10
CA VAL A 53 9.45 -40.04 9.67
C VAL A 53 10.11 -38.72 9.28
N GLY A 54 11.31 -38.79 8.72
CA GLY A 54 12.06 -37.61 8.27
C GLY A 54 12.81 -36.85 9.37
N THR A 55 12.83 -37.37 10.61
CA THR A 55 13.66 -36.85 11.72
C THR A 55 15.08 -37.41 11.73
N THR A 56 15.39 -38.35 10.83
CA THR A 56 16.75 -38.86 10.64
C THR A 56 17.60 -37.79 9.96
N ALA A 57 18.68 -37.38 10.63
CA ALA A 57 19.66 -36.49 10.03
C ALA A 57 20.17 -37.12 8.72
N VAL A 58 19.96 -36.41 7.61
CA VAL A 58 20.54 -36.73 6.31
C VAL A 58 22.04 -36.44 6.42
N SER A 59 22.78 -37.39 6.98
CA SER A 59 24.22 -37.32 7.18
C SER A 59 24.93 -37.89 5.94
N GLY A 60 25.24 -37.00 4.99
CA GLY A 60 26.18 -37.27 3.92
C GLY A 60 26.77 -35.94 3.41
N PRO A 61 28.08 -35.82 3.18
CA PRO A 61 28.73 -34.57 2.78
C PRO A 61 28.25 -33.99 1.44
N SER A 62 27.49 -34.78 0.66
CA SER A 62 26.93 -34.43 -0.65
C SER A 62 25.40 -34.42 -0.69
N SER A 63 24.71 -34.71 0.42
CA SER A 63 23.26 -34.78 0.41
C SER A 63 22.65 -33.40 0.63
N ARG A 64 22.22 -32.77 -0.46
CA ARG A 64 21.41 -31.55 -0.39
C ARG A 64 20.13 -31.89 0.38
N PRO A 65 19.72 -31.11 1.40
CA PRO A 65 18.46 -31.34 2.07
C PRO A 65 17.34 -31.29 1.03
N ASP A 66 16.49 -32.33 1.00
CA ASP A 66 15.26 -32.29 0.22
C ASP A 66 14.41 -31.14 0.76
N LEU A 67 14.32 -30.06 -0.01
CA LEU A 67 13.62 -28.84 0.38
C LEU A 67 12.10 -29.04 0.41
N VAL A 68 11.58 -30.06 -0.29
CA VAL A 68 10.16 -30.42 -0.30
C VAL A 68 9.85 -31.33 0.89
N GLY A 69 10.68 -32.35 1.09
CA GLY A 69 10.57 -33.29 2.20
C GLY A 69 9.24 -34.06 2.23
N HIS A 70 9.03 -34.80 3.33
CA HIS A 70 7.81 -35.61 3.49
C HIS A 70 6.53 -34.77 3.49
N ILE A 71 6.54 -33.63 4.19
CA ILE A 71 5.37 -32.74 4.30
C ILE A 71 5.01 -32.17 2.94
N GLY A 72 5.98 -31.62 2.18
CA GLY A 72 5.73 -31.07 0.86
C GLY A 72 5.23 -32.13 -0.13
N ALA A 73 5.79 -33.34 -0.08
CA ALA A 73 5.33 -34.45 -0.92
C ALA A 73 3.86 -34.81 -0.63
N ARG A 74 3.46 -34.87 0.64
CA ARG A 74 2.05 -35.10 1.04
C ARG A 74 1.13 -33.98 0.57
N VAL A 75 1.57 -32.73 0.64
CA VAL A 75 0.81 -31.58 0.11
C VAL A 75 0.61 -31.69 -1.40
N LEU A 76 1.66 -32.04 -2.15
CA LEU A 76 1.56 -32.22 -3.61
C LEU A 76 0.65 -33.38 -4.01
N HIS A 77 0.61 -34.46 -3.22
CA HIS A 77 -0.29 -35.59 -3.45
C HIS A 77 -1.77 -35.27 -3.13
N ALA A 78 -2.04 -34.26 -2.31
CA ALA A 78 -3.39 -33.90 -1.87
C ALA A 78 -3.74 -32.43 -2.16
N LEU A 79 -3.37 -31.96 -3.37
CA LEU A 79 -3.73 -30.62 -3.83
C LEU A 79 -5.24 -30.45 -3.89
N LEU A 80 -5.73 -29.32 -3.35
CA LEU A 80 -7.13 -28.96 -3.43
C LEU A 80 -7.57 -28.77 -4.91
N PRO A 81 -8.87 -28.90 -5.20
CA PRO A 81 -9.41 -28.54 -6.51
C PRO A 81 -9.00 -27.11 -6.88
N GLY A 82 -8.76 -26.87 -8.16
CA GLY A 82 -8.42 -25.53 -8.67
C GLY A 82 -9.46 -24.51 -8.22
N ARG A 83 -9.02 -23.44 -7.55
CA ARG A 83 -9.94 -22.40 -7.10
C ARG A 83 -10.31 -21.52 -8.29
N ARG A 84 -11.59 -21.18 -8.36
CA ARG A 84 -12.05 -20.16 -9.30
C ARG A 84 -11.43 -18.82 -8.91
N MET A 85 -10.68 -18.23 -9.83
CA MET A 85 -10.12 -16.90 -9.64
C MET A 85 -11.23 -15.85 -9.46
N ARG A 86 -11.19 -15.13 -8.35
CA ARG A 86 -12.14 -14.05 -8.02
C ARG A 86 -11.42 -12.71 -8.04
N LEU A 87 -11.35 -12.09 -9.21
CA LEU A 87 -10.81 -10.74 -9.35
C LEU A 87 -11.93 -9.74 -9.63
N SER A 88 -11.76 -8.56 -9.07
CA SER A 88 -12.61 -7.40 -9.29
C SER A 88 -11.71 -6.18 -9.32
N ALA A 89 -11.91 -5.28 -10.28
CA ALA A 89 -11.27 -3.97 -10.26
C ALA A 89 -11.52 -3.29 -8.91
N ARG A 90 -10.47 -2.73 -8.31
CA ARG A 90 -10.55 -2.00 -7.04
C ARG A 90 -11.24 -0.66 -7.31
N ILE A 91 -12.30 -0.37 -6.56
CA ILE A 91 -13.04 0.90 -6.65
C ILE A 91 -12.94 1.62 -5.30
N VAL A 92 -12.75 2.93 -5.35
CA VAL A 92 -12.78 3.78 -4.15
C VAL A 92 -14.19 3.77 -3.58
N LYS A 93 -14.33 3.44 -2.29
CA LYS A 93 -15.61 3.53 -1.60
C LYS A 93 -16.06 5.00 -1.56
N CYS A 94 -16.99 5.39 -2.43
CA CYS A 94 -17.55 6.73 -2.44
C CYS A 94 -18.50 6.90 -1.24
N GLY A 95 -18.10 7.71 -0.24
CA GLY A 95 -18.87 7.96 0.99
C GLY A 95 -20.23 8.65 0.79
N THR A 96 -20.53 9.14 -0.42
CA THR A 96 -21.78 9.82 -0.77
C THR A 96 -22.83 8.92 -1.43
N SER A 97 -22.51 7.66 -1.76
CA SER A 97 -23.48 6.77 -2.42
C SER A 97 -24.17 5.86 -1.42
N ARG A 98 -25.48 6.04 -1.27
CA ARG A 98 -26.38 5.15 -0.54
C ARG A 98 -27.11 4.17 -1.47
N TYR A 99 -26.50 3.73 -2.60
CA TYR A 99 -26.97 2.73 -3.62
C TYR A 99 -27.23 3.21 -5.08
N ASN A 100 -26.75 4.36 -5.58
CA ASN A 100 -27.21 4.83 -6.91
C ASN A 100 -26.34 4.48 -8.15
N ILE A 101 -25.22 3.74 -8.04
CA ILE A 101 -24.42 3.40 -9.25
C ILE A 101 -23.85 1.98 -9.20
N TRP A 102 -24.51 1.04 -8.51
CA TRP A 102 -23.99 -0.34 -8.46
C TRP A 102 -24.09 -1.07 -9.82
N ASN A 103 -24.81 -0.50 -10.80
CA ASN A 103 -25.22 -1.23 -12.00
C ASN A 103 -24.89 -0.54 -13.34
N ARG A 104 -24.08 0.53 -13.34
CA ARG A 104 -23.70 1.25 -14.58
C ARG A 104 -22.20 1.28 -14.84
N ASP A 105 -21.43 0.42 -14.18
CA ASP A 105 -19.99 0.32 -14.39
C ASP A 105 -19.64 -0.63 -15.56
N GLY A 106 -20.65 -1.12 -16.30
CA GLY A 106 -20.49 -2.09 -17.40
C GLY A 106 -20.02 -3.48 -16.95
N ARG A 107 -19.94 -3.74 -15.65
CA ARG A 107 -19.46 -5.02 -15.12
C ARG A 107 -20.46 -6.15 -15.38
N PRO A 108 -20.01 -7.33 -15.85
CA PRO A 108 -20.85 -8.52 -15.92
C PRO A 108 -21.48 -8.81 -14.55
N ARG A 109 -22.82 -8.94 -14.52
CA ARG A 109 -23.55 -9.34 -13.29
C ARG A 109 -23.24 -10.78 -12.92
N ASP A 110 -23.03 -11.61 -13.93
CA ASP A 110 -22.65 -12.99 -13.76
C ASP A 110 -21.13 -13.13 -13.73
N SER A 111 -20.67 -14.02 -12.87
CA SER A 111 -19.25 -14.30 -12.77
C SER A 111 -18.77 -14.89 -14.11
N THR A 112 -17.92 -14.14 -14.81
CA THR A 112 -17.35 -14.54 -16.11
C THR A 112 -16.07 -15.35 -15.87
N LEU A 113 -15.78 -16.32 -16.75
CA LEU A 113 -14.52 -17.05 -16.72
C LEU A 113 -13.42 -16.17 -17.31
N ILE A 114 -12.37 -15.91 -16.54
CA ILE A 114 -11.21 -15.17 -17.02
C ILE A 114 -10.27 -16.20 -17.64
N THR A 115 -10.08 -16.14 -18.96
CA THR A 115 -9.26 -17.08 -19.73
C THR A 115 -7.77 -16.74 -19.69
N ALA A 116 -7.43 -15.47 -19.56
CA ALA A 116 -6.06 -14.98 -19.46
C ALA A 116 -6.01 -13.66 -18.69
N ILE A 117 -4.89 -13.42 -17.99
CA ILE A 117 -4.55 -12.10 -17.46
C ILE A 117 -3.15 -11.77 -17.95
N GLU A 118 -3.03 -10.62 -18.59
CA GLU A 118 -1.73 -10.01 -18.85
C GLU A 118 -1.41 -9.06 -17.69
N ILE A 119 -0.34 -9.36 -16.96
CA ILE A 119 0.13 -8.53 -15.83
C ILE A 119 1.40 -7.81 -16.28
N THR A 120 1.30 -6.50 -16.47
CA THR A 120 2.46 -5.65 -16.74
C THR A 120 2.96 -5.07 -15.41
N VAL A 121 4.09 -5.58 -14.92
CA VAL A 121 4.74 -5.04 -13.72
C VAL A 121 5.59 -3.85 -14.13
N HIS A 122 5.15 -2.66 -13.77
CA HIS A 122 5.98 -1.46 -13.91
C HIS A 122 6.87 -1.32 -12.68
N PRO A 123 8.19 -1.05 -12.86
CA PRO A 123 9.00 -0.66 -11.73
C PRO A 123 8.38 0.58 -11.07
N PRO A 124 8.44 0.71 -9.74
CA PRO A 124 8.04 1.96 -9.11
C PRO A 124 8.83 3.07 -9.78
N ALA A 125 8.15 4.09 -10.30
CA ALA A 125 8.83 5.28 -10.76
C ALA A 125 9.60 5.81 -9.55
N LEU A 126 10.92 5.59 -9.53
CA LEU A 126 11.81 6.36 -8.69
C LEU A 126 11.44 7.82 -8.94
N PRO A 127 11.27 8.66 -7.91
CA PRO A 127 11.02 10.07 -8.13
C PRO A 127 12.21 10.62 -8.90
N SER A 128 12.10 10.66 -10.23
CA SER A 128 12.96 11.46 -11.09
C SER A 128 12.87 12.86 -10.51
N THR A 129 14.03 13.42 -10.15
CA THR A 129 14.23 14.78 -9.64
C THR A 129 13.02 15.64 -9.96
N GLN A 130 12.23 15.93 -8.91
CA GLN A 130 10.91 16.55 -9.03
C GLN A 130 10.95 17.59 -10.14
N ASP A 131 10.23 17.34 -11.23
CA ASP A 131 9.92 18.38 -12.18
C ASP A 131 9.20 19.46 -11.36
N PRO A 132 9.78 20.67 -11.15
CA PRO A 132 9.22 21.66 -10.25
C PRO A 132 7.78 22.04 -10.67
N SER A 133 7.46 21.85 -11.95
CA SER A 133 6.12 21.95 -12.52
C SER A 133 5.08 21.02 -11.86
N ARG A 134 5.46 19.79 -11.47
CA ARG A 134 4.55 18.81 -10.86
C ARG A 134 4.28 19.11 -9.39
N ALA A 135 5.25 19.68 -8.67
CA ALA A 135 5.04 20.24 -7.32
C ALA A 135 4.10 21.47 -7.35
N LEU A 136 4.06 22.18 -8.47
CA LEU A 136 3.19 23.34 -8.72
C LEU A 136 1.79 22.98 -9.25
N SER A 137 1.56 21.73 -9.67
CA SER A 137 0.30 21.29 -10.33
C SER A 137 -0.93 21.20 -9.40
N GLY A 138 -0.75 21.46 -8.10
CA GLY A 138 -1.85 21.50 -7.14
C GLY A 138 -2.19 22.92 -6.72
N ARG A 139 -3.43 23.13 -6.25
CA ARG A 139 -3.88 24.41 -5.68
C ARG A 139 -2.94 24.95 -4.58
N TRP A 140 -2.29 24.05 -3.85
CA TRP A 140 -1.25 24.39 -2.88
C TRP A 140 -0.02 25.04 -3.56
N GLY A 141 0.50 24.43 -4.63
CA GLY A 141 1.68 24.93 -5.34
C GLY A 141 1.44 26.30 -5.96
N GLN A 142 0.25 26.52 -6.54
CA GLN A 142 -0.16 27.83 -7.04
C GLN A 142 -0.21 28.89 -5.92
N VAL A 143 -0.81 28.57 -4.77
CA VAL A 143 -0.85 29.48 -3.60
C VAL A 143 0.55 29.76 -3.06
N CYS A 144 1.42 28.74 -2.98
CA CYS A 144 2.80 28.92 -2.58
C CYS A 144 3.56 29.84 -3.53
N GLN A 145 3.38 29.71 -4.84
CA GLN A 145 4.04 30.57 -5.81
C GLN A 145 3.59 32.03 -5.66
N ILE A 146 2.29 32.27 -5.47
CA ILE A 146 1.76 33.63 -5.27
C ILE A 146 2.28 34.22 -3.94
N LEU A 147 2.26 33.44 -2.86
CA LEU A 147 2.76 33.90 -1.55
C LEU A 147 4.28 34.05 -1.51
N ALA A 148 5.04 33.25 -2.26
CA ALA A 148 6.49 33.37 -2.38
C ALA A 148 6.89 34.60 -3.20
N ALA A 149 6.16 34.89 -4.29
CA ALA A 149 6.34 36.12 -5.08
C ALA A 149 6.02 37.38 -4.26
N ASN A 150 5.18 37.27 -3.24
CA ASN A 150 4.78 38.35 -2.34
C ASN A 150 5.26 38.10 -0.89
N SER A 151 6.43 37.48 -0.72
CA SER A 151 6.94 36.99 0.57
C SER A 151 7.08 38.06 1.66
N ASN A 152 7.16 39.34 1.27
CA ASN A 152 7.30 40.47 2.18
C ASN A 152 5.99 40.91 2.83
N GLN A 153 4.83 40.45 2.34
CA GLN A 153 3.52 40.90 2.80
C GLN A 153 2.57 39.74 3.10
N ALA A 154 1.73 39.90 4.11
CA ALA A 154 0.67 38.95 4.38
C ALA A 154 -0.51 39.22 3.44
N MET A 155 -1.06 38.17 2.82
CA MET A 155 -2.04 38.31 1.74
C MET A 155 -3.42 37.84 2.18
N HIS A 156 -4.45 38.65 1.91
CA HIS A 156 -5.82 38.33 2.28
C HIS A 156 -6.43 37.31 1.29
N THR A 157 -7.31 36.41 1.76
CA THR A 157 -7.90 35.32 0.96
C THR A 157 -8.52 35.79 -0.35
N ARG A 158 -9.13 36.98 -0.37
CA ARG A 158 -9.71 37.58 -1.59
C ARG A 158 -8.64 37.94 -2.62
N ASP A 159 -7.48 38.40 -2.17
CA ASP A 159 -6.36 38.73 -3.05
C ASP A 159 -5.70 37.45 -3.57
N ILE A 160 -5.59 36.41 -2.72
CA ILE A 160 -5.15 35.07 -3.18
C ILE A 160 -6.11 34.53 -4.26
N ALA A 161 -7.42 34.65 -4.04
CA ALA A 161 -8.42 34.24 -5.01
C ALA A 161 -8.28 35.00 -6.34
N ARG A 162 -8.03 36.31 -6.28
CA ARG A 162 -7.81 37.15 -7.48
C ARG A 162 -6.60 36.68 -8.28
N HIS A 163 -5.47 36.40 -7.62
CA HIS A 163 -4.26 35.88 -8.27
C HIS A 163 -4.44 34.47 -8.84
N LEU A 164 -5.34 33.66 -8.27
CA LEU A 164 -5.71 32.34 -8.79
C LEU A 164 -6.78 32.39 -9.91
N GLY A 165 -7.28 33.58 -10.27
CA GLY A 165 -8.39 33.73 -11.22
C GLY A 165 -9.72 33.17 -10.70
N LEU A 166 -9.88 33.00 -9.39
CA LEU A 166 -11.10 32.50 -8.78
C LEU A 166 -12.08 33.64 -8.46
N PRO A 167 -13.40 33.38 -8.47
CA PRO A 167 -14.39 34.37 -8.04
C PRO A 167 -14.15 34.78 -6.57
N THR A 168 -14.13 36.09 -6.31
CA THR A 168 -13.86 36.69 -4.99
C THR A 168 -15.08 36.71 -4.07
N SER A 169 -16.14 35.97 -4.41
CA SER A 169 -17.38 35.85 -3.63
C SER A 169 -18.03 34.47 -3.83
N GLY A 170 -18.89 34.09 -2.88
CA GLY A 170 -19.67 32.85 -2.94
C GLY A 170 -18.90 31.58 -2.58
N ARG A 171 -19.41 30.43 -3.06
CA ARG A 171 -18.89 29.08 -2.78
C ARG A 171 -17.40 28.85 -3.13
N PRO A 172 -16.83 29.39 -4.23
CA PRO A 172 -15.41 29.17 -4.52
C PRO A 172 -14.50 29.86 -3.51
N LEU A 173 -14.85 31.07 -3.06
CA LEU A 173 -14.11 31.76 -2.01
C LEU A 173 -14.20 31.02 -0.67
N SER A 174 -15.38 30.55 -0.27
CA SER A 174 -15.53 29.83 1.00
C SER A 174 -14.74 28.52 1.02
N SER A 175 -14.69 27.81 -0.11
CA SER A 175 -13.84 26.62 -0.30
C SER A 175 -12.36 26.96 -0.17
N LEU A 176 -11.89 28.06 -0.77
CA LEU A 176 -10.51 28.52 -0.66
C LEU A 176 -10.17 28.90 0.79
N THR A 177 -11.05 29.64 1.47
CA THR A 177 -10.87 30.02 2.87
C THR A 177 -10.73 28.79 3.77
N ALA A 178 -11.56 27.75 3.57
CA ALA A 178 -11.47 26.50 4.32
C ALA A 178 -10.13 25.79 4.09
N GLN A 179 -9.63 25.78 2.84
CA GLN A 179 -8.34 25.20 2.48
C GLN A 179 -7.17 25.96 3.11
N LEU A 180 -7.16 27.29 3.04
CA LEU A 180 -6.13 28.12 3.68
C LEU A 180 -6.13 27.96 5.21
N CYS A 181 -7.30 27.93 5.84
CA CYS A 181 -7.43 27.61 7.26
C CYS A 181 -6.88 26.23 7.61
N TYR A 182 -7.18 25.21 6.79
CA TYR A 182 -6.65 23.87 6.99
C TYR A 182 -5.11 23.84 6.87
N TRP A 183 -4.53 24.50 5.87
CA TRP A 183 -3.07 24.56 5.72
C TRP A 183 -2.39 25.34 6.85
N ALA A 184 -3.02 26.42 7.34
CA ALA A 184 -2.52 27.14 8.51
C ALA A 184 -2.52 26.27 9.78
N ARG A 185 -3.59 25.48 10.01
CA ARG A 185 -3.65 24.55 11.15
C ARG A 185 -2.58 23.46 11.10
N ASN A 186 -2.19 23.04 9.89
CA ASN A 186 -1.14 22.04 9.69
C ASN A 186 0.28 22.64 9.60
N GLY A 187 0.47 23.90 10.02
CA GLY A 187 1.77 24.56 10.08
C GLY A 187 2.39 24.92 8.72
N ARG A 188 1.62 24.83 7.63
CA ARG A 188 2.12 25.14 6.28
C ARG A 188 2.06 26.62 5.93
N LEU A 189 1.19 27.38 6.60
CA LEU A 189 1.03 28.83 6.44
C LEU A 189 0.93 29.48 7.82
N ILE A 190 1.37 30.73 7.92
CA ILE A 190 1.15 31.57 9.10
C ILE A 190 -0.09 32.40 8.87
N ARG A 191 -1.08 32.31 9.78
CA ARG A 191 -2.24 33.20 9.79
C ARG A 191 -1.90 34.44 10.62
N THR A 192 -1.74 35.58 9.97
CA THR A 192 -1.35 36.85 10.63
C THR A 192 -2.56 37.65 11.11
N ALA A 193 -3.70 37.52 10.43
CA ALA A 193 -4.97 38.18 10.76
C ALA A 193 -6.15 37.32 10.22
N PRO A 194 -7.41 37.65 10.54
CA PRO A 194 -8.56 36.96 9.97
C PRO A 194 -8.47 36.94 8.43
N ASN A 195 -8.50 35.74 7.83
CA ASN A 195 -8.38 35.54 6.38
C ASN A 195 -7.10 36.10 5.74
N THR A 196 -6.02 36.30 6.50
CA THR A 196 -4.75 36.80 5.98
C THR A 196 -3.63 35.82 6.29
N TYR A 197 -2.88 35.44 5.26
CA TYR A 197 -1.89 34.36 5.33
C TYR A 197 -0.54 34.78 4.75
N LYS A 198 0.53 34.23 5.33
CA LYS A 198 1.91 34.37 4.85
C LYS A 198 2.56 33.00 4.77
N ILE A 199 3.49 32.81 3.83
CA ILE A 199 4.30 31.59 3.78
C ILE A 199 5.39 31.63 4.85
N THR A 200 5.62 30.50 5.52
CA THR A 200 6.79 30.28 6.35
C THR A 200 7.99 30.17 5.43
N LEU A 201 8.78 31.24 5.27
CA LEU A 201 10.13 31.06 4.73
C LEU A 201 10.95 30.29 5.78
N PRO A 202 11.84 29.38 5.39
CA PRO A 202 12.89 28.94 6.29
C PRO A 202 13.68 30.20 6.69
N ASP A 203 13.80 30.45 8.00
CA ASP A 203 14.70 31.48 8.50
C ASP A 203 16.07 31.23 7.86
N THR A 204 16.54 32.21 7.10
CA THR A 204 17.89 32.23 6.56
C THR A 204 18.85 32.05 7.73
N LEU A 205 19.57 30.92 7.71
CA LEU A 205 20.67 30.58 8.59
C LEU A 205 21.50 31.83 8.92
N THR A 206 21.42 32.28 10.17
CA THR A 206 22.49 33.08 10.76
C THR A 206 23.76 32.22 10.64
N PRO A 207 24.78 32.64 9.87
CA PRO A 207 26.01 31.87 9.80
C PRO A 207 26.62 31.83 11.22
N PRO A 208 27.10 30.68 11.69
CA PRO A 208 27.80 30.61 12.97
C PRO A 208 29.04 31.52 12.91
N PRO A 209 29.44 32.14 14.04
CA PRO A 209 30.71 32.84 14.09
C PRO A 209 31.83 31.84 13.81
N ASN A 210 32.56 32.08 12.72
CA ASN A 210 33.78 31.36 12.35
C ASN A 210 34.94 31.78 13.29
N PRO A 211 35.99 30.94 13.40
CA PRO A 211 36.49 30.32 14.62
C PRO A 211 37.15 31.24 15.64
#